data_AF-X0WQM2-F1
#
_entry.id   AF-X0WQM2-F1
#
_cell.length_a   1.000
_cell.length_b   1.000
_cell.length_c   1.000
_cell.angle_alpha   90.00
_cell.angle_beta   90.00
_cell.angle_gamma   90.00
#
_symmetry.space_group_name_H-M   'P 1'
#
loop_
_entity.id
_entity.type
_entity.pdbx_description
1 polymer ?
#
loop_
_entity_poly.entity_id
_entity_poly.type
_entity_poly.pdbx_seq_one_letter_code
_entity_poly.pdbx_strand_id
1 'polypeptide(L)'
;IIDRTGRFRTDLPTRRLRVTENRPEFVIAWADETSIGQDIVVCQEDVRNIQLAKAAMYAGAKVIMRCLGAGKLDKVILAGAFGSYINQESASIIGLFPDCALENIYAVGNAAGDGARIALLNVDKRVEADEKARQVEYVELTVEPDFERQFIQAIYFPHMEDVFPHLEHLLPKK
;
A
#
# COMPACT_ATOMS: atom_id res chain seq x y z
N ILE A 1 16.87 -6.66 5.00
CA ILE A 1 16.36 -6.85 6.38
C ILE A 1 15.18 -7.82 6.40
N ILE A 2 14.18 -7.60 5.55
CA ILE A 2 13.00 -8.46 5.38
C ILE A 2 13.09 -9.15 4.00
N ASP A 3 12.67 -10.41 3.90
CA ASP A 3 12.56 -11.13 2.62
C ASP A 3 11.21 -10.89 1.92
N ARG A 4 11.04 -11.42 0.70
CA ARG A 4 9.79 -11.25 -0.07
C ARG A 4 8.55 -11.82 0.61
N THR A 5 8.70 -12.74 1.55
CA THR A 5 7.59 -13.34 2.32
C THR A 5 7.19 -12.46 3.51
N GLY A 6 7.95 -11.39 3.80
CA GLY A 6 7.75 -10.55 4.97
C GLY A 6 8.45 -11.07 6.23
N ARG A 7 9.32 -12.09 6.13
CA ARG A 7 10.09 -12.59 7.29
C ARG A 7 11.36 -11.81 7.49
N PHE A 8 11.71 -11.53 8.75
CA PHE A 8 13.02 -10.98 9.09
C PHE A 8 14.14 -11.98 8.81
N ARG A 9 15.22 -11.49 8.20
CA ARG A 9 16.46 -12.24 7.97
C ARG A 9 17.36 -12.16 9.21
N THR A 10 17.24 -13.12 10.11
CA THR A 10 17.96 -13.16 11.41
C THR A 10 19.45 -13.47 11.30
N ASP A 11 19.94 -13.81 10.10
CA ASP A 11 21.34 -14.08 9.78
C ASP A 11 22.17 -12.81 9.51
N LEU A 12 21.56 -11.63 9.55
CA LEU A 12 22.23 -10.38 9.19
C LEU A 12 23.13 -9.84 10.33
N PRO A 13 24.37 -9.39 10.02
CA PRO A 13 25.30 -8.87 11.03
C PRO A 13 24.97 -7.41 11.40
N THR A 14 23.80 -7.20 12.01
CA THR A 14 23.36 -5.88 12.49
C THR A 14 22.87 -5.94 13.92
N ARG A 15 23.28 -4.97 14.74
CA ARG A 15 22.80 -4.84 16.13
C ARG A 15 21.34 -4.42 16.23
N ARG A 16 20.78 -3.84 15.16
CA ARG A 16 19.39 -3.37 15.13
C ARG A 16 18.38 -4.51 14.99
N LEU A 17 18.80 -5.70 14.51
CA LEU A 17 17.92 -6.86 14.44
C LEU A 17 18.22 -7.78 15.63
N ARG A 18 17.23 -7.97 16.49
CA ARG A 18 17.34 -8.87 17.65
C ARG A 18 16.14 -9.81 17.73
N VAL A 19 16.28 -10.85 18.54
CA VAL A 19 15.19 -11.79 18.85
C VAL A 19 14.83 -11.63 20.32
N THR A 20 13.63 -11.15 20.59
CA THR A 20 13.09 -10.94 21.94
C THR A 20 11.89 -11.87 22.10
N GLU A 21 11.83 -12.68 23.17
CA GLU A 21 10.73 -13.65 23.40
C GLU A 21 10.41 -14.55 22.19
N ASN A 22 11.44 -15.03 21.48
CA ASN A 22 11.34 -15.79 20.22
C ASN A 22 10.68 -15.03 19.04
N ARG A 23 10.57 -13.71 19.10
CA ARG A 23 10.06 -12.87 18.01
C ARG A 23 11.17 -11.95 17.49
N PRO A 24 11.46 -11.95 16.17
CA PRO A 24 12.40 -11.01 15.60
C PRO A 24 11.80 -9.61 15.57
N GLU A 25 12.61 -8.62 15.92
CA GLU A 25 12.26 -7.20 15.86
C GLU A 25 13.44 -6.36 15.39
N PHE A 26 13.13 -5.28 14.68
CA PHE A 26 14.11 -4.33 14.17
C PHE A 26 13.99 -2.99 14.89
N VAL A 27 15.08 -2.55 15.52
CA VAL A 27 15.14 -1.29 16.25
C VAL A 27 15.34 -0.11 15.29
N ILE A 28 14.33 0.74 15.20
CA ILE A 28 14.33 1.97 14.42
C ILE A 28 15.04 3.09 15.19
N ALA A 29 14.71 3.25 16.47
CA ALA A 29 15.36 4.21 17.36
C ALA A 29 15.61 3.58 18.73
N TRP A 30 16.80 3.77 19.28
CA TRP A 30 17.19 3.31 20.61
C TRP A 30 16.59 4.21 21.69
N ALA A 31 16.46 3.71 22.92
CA ALA A 31 15.90 4.45 24.04
C ALA A 31 16.57 5.81 24.32
N ASP A 32 17.87 5.96 24.04
CA ASP A 32 18.61 7.22 24.18
C ASP A 32 18.37 8.21 23.03
N GLU A 33 17.80 7.74 21.91
CA GLU A 33 17.38 8.54 20.76
C GLU A 33 15.92 9.03 20.89
N THR A 34 15.15 8.52 21.87
CA THR A 34 13.70 8.79 22.00
C THR A 34 13.34 9.60 23.24
N SER A 35 12.31 10.44 23.13
CA SER A 35 11.79 11.22 24.26
C SER A 35 11.01 10.38 25.28
N ILE A 36 10.68 9.14 24.96
CA ILE A 36 9.92 8.21 25.82
C ILE A 36 10.83 7.28 26.63
N GLY A 37 12.16 7.33 26.41
CA GLY A 37 13.12 6.49 27.12
C GLY A 37 12.96 4.99 26.84
N GLN A 38 12.40 4.64 25.68
CA GLN A 38 12.15 3.26 25.24
C GLN A 38 12.56 3.10 23.78
N ASP A 39 13.01 1.90 23.40
CA ASP A 39 13.30 1.56 22.01
C ASP A 39 12.02 1.64 21.16
N ILE A 40 12.11 2.23 19.97
CA ILE A 40 11.07 2.12 18.93
C ILE A 40 11.46 0.99 18.00
N VAL A 41 10.63 -0.05 17.96
CA VAL A 41 10.87 -1.27 17.19
C VAL A 41 9.76 -1.52 16.17
N VAL A 42 10.12 -2.24 15.10
CA VAL A 42 9.16 -2.88 14.18
C VAL A 42 9.27 -4.38 14.38
N CYS A 43 8.19 -5.01 14.77
CA CYS A 43 8.14 -6.45 15.01
C CYS A 43 7.58 -7.22 13.81
N GLN A 44 7.67 -8.55 13.87
CA GLN A 44 7.17 -9.40 12.79
C GLN A 44 5.66 -9.22 12.54
N GLU A 45 4.87 -8.94 13.59
CA GLU A 45 3.43 -8.72 13.51
C GLU A 45 3.09 -7.41 12.78
N ASP A 46 3.86 -6.35 13.01
CA ASP A 46 3.71 -5.08 12.28
C ASP A 46 3.89 -5.28 10.77
N VAL A 47 4.92 -6.05 10.38
CA VAL A 47 5.16 -6.39 8.97
C VAL A 47 3.97 -7.16 8.39
N ARG A 48 3.39 -8.10 9.15
CA ARG A 48 2.20 -8.86 8.73
C ARG A 48 0.99 -7.94 8.56
N ASN A 49 0.78 -6.98 9.46
CA ASN A 49 -0.31 -6.02 9.36
C ASN A 49 -0.20 -5.16 8.09
N ILE A 50 1.01 -4.70 7.74
CA ILE A 50 1.25 -4.00 6.46
C ILE A 50 0.96 -4.92 5.27
N GLN A 51 1.39 -6.18 5.31
CA GLN A 51 1.11 -7.15 4.24
C GLN A 51 -0.38 -7.37 4.03
N LEU A 52 -1.16 -7.52 5.10
CA LEU A 52 -2.62 -7.69 5.02
C LEU A 52 -3.30 -6.46 4.41
N ALA A 53 -2.94 -5.26 4.89
CA ALA A 53 -3.50 -4.01 4.40
C ALA A 53 -3.19 -3.80 2.91
N LYS A 54 -1.93 -3.98 2.52
CA LYS A 54 -1.52 -3.77 1.13
C LYS A 54 -2.05 -4.85 0.19
N ALA A 55 -2.18 -6.10 0.66
CA ALA A 55 -2.76 -7.18 -0.12
C ALA A 55 -4.23 -6.93 -0.43
N ALA A 56 -4.99 -6.39 0.53
CA ALA A 56 -6.39 -6.02 0.33
C ALA A 56 -6.52 -4.94 -0.76
N MET A 57 -5.70 -3.89 -0.70
CA MET A 57 -5.70 -2.82 -1.70
C MET A 57 -5.33 -3.34 -3.09
N TYR A 58 -4.27 -4.14 -3.20
CA TYR A 58 -3.83 -4.71 -4.46
C TYR A 58 -4.88 -5.64 -5.08
N ALA A 59 -5.43 -6.57 -4.29
CA ALA A 59 -6.45 -7.51 -4.75
C ALA A 59 -7.72 -6.79 -5.18
N GLY A 60 -8.17 -5.78 -4.42
CA GLY A 60 -9.30 -4.94 -4.79
C GLY A 60 -9.08 -4.22 -6.13
N ALA A 61 -7.89 -3.63 -6.33
CA ALA A 61 -7.55 -2.99 -7.59
C ALA A 61 -7.56 -3.97 -8.77
N LYS A 62 -7.01 -5.19 -8.60
CA LYS A 62 -6.99 -6.24 -9.64
C LYS A 62 -8.40 -6.69 -10.01
N VAL A 63 -9.29 -6.86 -9.04
CA VAL A 63 -10.69 -7.21 -9.30
C VAL A 63 -11.36 -6.13 -10.12
N ILE A 64 -11.25 -4.86 -9.71
CA ILE A 64 -11.83 -3.73 -10.43
C ILE A 64 -11.27 -3.63 -11.86
N MET A 65 -9.94 -3.77 -12.02
CA MET A 65 -9.31 -3.78 -13.33
C MET A 65 -9.89 -4.87 -14.23
N ARG A 66 -10.09 -6.08 -13.71
CA ARG A 66 -10.69 -7.18 -14.47
C ARG A 66 -12.15 -6.89 -14.84
N CYS A 67 -12.96 -6.38 -13.91
CA CYS A 67 -14.35 -6.00 -14.17
C CYS A 67 -14.46 -4.95 -15.30
N LEU A 68 -13.48 -4.04 -15.38
CA LEU A 68 -13.39 -3.01 -16.42
C LEU A 68 -12.65 -3.46 -17.69
N GLY A 69 -12.11 -4.68 -17.74
CA GLY A 69 -11.26 -5.15 -18.84
C GLY A 69 -9.93 -4.40 -18.98
N ALA A 70 -9.47 -3.74 -17.92
CA ALA A 70 -8.23 -2.97 -17.89
C ALA A 70 -7.02 -3.88 -17.64
N GLY A 71 -6.05 -3.87 -18.58
CA GLY A 71 -4.81 -4.64 -18.46
C GLY A 71 -3.69 -3.96 -17.69
N LYS A 72 -3.76 -2.64 -17.51
CA LYS A 72 -2.73 -1.82 -16.84
C LYS A 72 -3.33 -0.58 -16.19
N LEU A 73 -2.60 0.03 -15.27
CA LEU A 73 -2.94 1.31 -14.67
C LEU A 73 -2.21 2.44 -15.40
N ASP A 74 -2.97 3.40 -15.93
CA ASP A 74 -2.38 4.61 -16.55
C ASP A 74 -2.04 5.68 -15.51
N LYS A 75 -2.73 5.68 -14.36
CA LYS A 75 -2.55 6.66 -13.28
C LYS A 75 -3.03 6.10 -11.94
N VAL A 76 -2.30 6.42 -10.87
CA VAL A 76 -2.70 6.12 -9.50
C VAL A 76 -2.79 7.42 -8.70
N ILE A 77 -3.94 7.64 -8.05
CA ILE A 77 -4.18 8.81 -7.21
C ILE A 77 -4.38 8.34 -5.76
N LEU A 78 -3.45 8.68 -4.89
CA LEU A 78 -3.44 8.33 -3.47
C LEU A 78 -4.01 9.50 -2.65
N ALA A 79 -5.19 9.27 -2.08
CA ALA A 79 -5.87 10.21 -1.21
C ALA A 79 -5.92 9.73 0.24
N GLY A 80 -6.30 10.62 1.17
CA GLY A 80 -6.40 10.38 2.59
C GLY A 80 -5.12 10.71 3.37
N ALA A 81 -5.17 10.57 4.69
CA ALA A 81 -4.03 10.88 5.57
C ALA A 81 -2.78 10.05 5.24
N PHE A 82 -2.98 8.80 4.82
CA PHE A 82 -1.91 7.97 4.25
C PHE A 82 -1.45 8.51 2.90
N GLY A 83 -2.35 8.89 2.00
CA GLY A 83 -2.00 9.45 0.69
C GLY A 83 -1.21 10.76 0.73
N SER A 84 -1.39 11.61 1.76
CA SER A 84 -0.70 12.91 1.86
C SER A 84 0.82 12.84 1.98
N TYR A 85 1.34 11.80 2.65
CA TYR A 85 2.77 11.71 3.01
C TYR A 85 3.41 10.38 2.60
N ILE A 86 2.66 9.53 1.90
CA ILE A 86 3.22 8.26 1.42
C ILE A 86 4.26 8.53 0.33
N ASN A 87 5.44 7.95 0.51
CA ASN A 87 6.45 7.94 -0.52
C ASN A 87 5.97 6.99 -1.65
N GLN A 88 5.83 7.54 -2.86
CA GLN A 88 5.26 6.85 -4.02
C GLN A 88 6.08 5.62 -4.40
N GLU A 89 7.41 5.77 -4.42
CA GLU A 89 8.33 4.68 -4.70
C GLU A 89 8.18 3.54 -3.69
N SER A 90 8.11 3.87 -2.39
CA SER A 90 7.92 2.90 -1.32
C SER A 90 6.56 2.18 -1.45
N ALA A 91 5.48 2.91 -1.77
CA ALA A 91 4.16 2.32 -2.00
C ALA A 91 4.18 1.32 -3.18
N SER A 92 4.88 1.66 -4.25
CA SER A 92 5.07 0.77 -5.40
C SER A 92 5.95 -0.44 -5.05
N ILE A 93 7.06 -0.26 -4.32
CA ILE A 93 7.97 -1.33 -3.91
C ILE A 93 7.29 -2.36 -2.99
N ILE A 94 6.40 -1.91 -2.10
CA ILE A 94 5.63 -2.85 -1.26
C ILE A 94 4.48 -3.51 -2.04
N GLY A 95 4.19 -3.05 -3.26
CA GLY A 95 3.08 -3.53 -4.07
C GLY A 95 1.73 -3.19 -3.46
N LEU A 96 1.53 -1.91 -3.11
CA LEU A 96 0.25 -1.40 -2.62
C LEU A 96 -0.86 -1.46 -3.69
N PHE A 97 -0.47 -1.36 -4.96
CA PHE A 97 -1.31 -1.43 -6.15
C PHE A 97 -0.53 -2.09 -7.30
N PRO A 98 -1.23 -2.57 -8.36
CA PRO A 98 -0.60 -3.07 -9.58
C PRO A 98 0.39 -2.08 -10.20
N ASP A 99 1.34 -2.61 -10.95
CA ASP A 99 2.43 -1.82 -11.52
C ASP A 99 1.94 -0.60 -12.34
N CYS A 100 2.56 0.55 -12.08
CA CYS A 100 2.27 1.83 -12.70
C CYS A 100 3.55 2.66 -12.73
N ALA A 101 3.76 3.45 -13.79
CA ALA A 101 4.92 4.32 -13.92
C ALA A 101 4.95 5.34 -12.77
N LEU A 102 6.11 5.55 -12.15
CA LEU A 102 6.22 6.39 -10.95
C LEU A 102 5.77 7.83 -11.19
N GLU A 103 6.04 8.38 -12.37
CA GLU A 103 5.59 9.71 -12.80
C GLU A 103 4.06 9.84 -12.93
N ASN A 104 3.34 8.72 -12.92
CA ASN A 104 1.89 8.66 -12.99
C ASN A 104 1.23 8.36 -11.62
N ILE A 105 2.00 8.41 -10.54
CA ILE A 105 1.51 8.22 -9.17
C ILE A 105 1.46 9.58 -8.49
N TYR A 106 0.31 9.93 -7.92
CA TYR A 106 0.07 11.25 -7.33
C TYR A 106 -0.48 11.13 -5.93
N ALA A 107 0.14 11.83 -4.99
CA ALA A 107 -0.38 12.06 -3.66
C ALA A 107 -1.22 13.34 -3.68
N VAL A 108 -2.53 13.24 -3.43
CA VAL A 108 -3.45 14.39 -3.45
C VAL A 108 -3.94 14.80 -2.06
N GLY A 109 -3.47 14.09 -1.03
CA GLY A 109 -3.82 14.35 0.36
C GLY A 109 -5.30 14.16 0.68
N ASN A 110 -5.88 15.03 1.51
CA ASN A 110 -7.27 14.88 1.96
C ASN A 110 -8.30 15.32 0.91
N ALA A 111 -8.44 14.51 -0.14
CA ALA A 111 -9.38 14.76 -1.24
C ALA A 111 -10.84 14.89 -0.78
N ALA A 112 -11.24 14.17 0.28
CA ALA A 112 -12.59 14.29 0.84
C ALA A 112 -12.82 15.68 1.46
N GLY A 113 -11.85 16.18 2.23
CA GLY A 113 -11.90 17.52 2.82
C GLY A 113 -11.86 18.63 1.77
N ASP A 114 -10.99 18.50 0.76
CA ASP A 114 -10.93 19.45 -0.35
C ASP A 114 -12.22 19.44 -1.18
N GLY A 115 -12.77 18.26 -1.47
CA GLY A 115 -14.05 18.09 -2.15
C GLY A 115 -15.21 18.73 -1.40
N ALA A 116 -15.27 18.57 -0.08
CA ALA A 116 -16.28 19.22 0.76
C ALA A 116 -16.18 20.75 0.70
N ARG A 117 -14.97 21.32 0.75
CA ARG A 117 -14.75 22.77 0.61
C ARG A 117 -15.19 23.27 -0.77
N ILE A 118 -14.85 22.54 -1.84
CA ILE A 118 -15.23 22.88 -3.22
C ILE A 118 -16.76 22.88 -3.35
N ALA A 119 -17.42 21.81 -2.92
CA ALA A 119 -18.87 21.70 -2.97
C ALA A 119 -19.57 22.78 -2.14
N LEU A 120 -19.01 23.16 -0.98
CA LEU A 120 -19.53 24.24 -0.14
C LEU A 120 -19.53 25.60 -0.85
N LEU A 121 -18.44 25.92 -1.55
CA LEU A 121 -18.21 27.23 -2.17
C LEU A 121 -18.70 27.33 -3.62
N ASN A 122 -19.02 26.21 -4.27
CA ASN A 122 -19.44 26.19 -5.68
C ASN A 122 -20.65 25.26 -5.87
N VAL A 123 -21.79 25.84 -6.25
CA VAL A 123 -23.06 25.12 -6.46
C VAL A 123 -22.96 24.16 -7.66
N ASP A 124 -22.37 24.59 -8.77
CA ASP A 124 -22.23 23.75 -9.96
C ASP A 124 -21.37 22.51 -9.66
N LYS A 125 -20.29 22.68 -8.88
CA LYS A 125 -19.45 21.55 -8.43
C LYS A 125 -20.16 20.62 -7.46
N ARG A 126 -21.12 21.12 -6.69
CA ARG A 126 -21.97 20.30 -5.83
C ARG A 126 -22.94 19.45 -6.65
N VAL A 127 -23.53 20.02 -7.69
CA VAL A 127 -24.38 19.29 -8.65
C VAL A 127 -23.54 18.23 -9.38
N GLU A 128 -22.36 18.59 -9.88
CA GLU A 128 -21.44 17.64 -10.53
C GLU A 128 -21.09 16.47 -9.59
N ALA A 129 -20.82 16.74 -8.31
CA ALA A 129 -20.52 15.69 -7.33
C ALA A 129 -21.70 14.73 -7.12
N ASP A 130 -22.94 15.23 -7.07
CA ASP A 130 -24.16 14.41 -6.98
C ASP A 130 -24.36 13.54 -8.23
N GLU A 131 -24.13 14.11 -9.42
CA GLU A 131 -24.18 13.36 -10.69
C GLU A 131 -23.12 12.25 -10.73
N LYS A 132 -21.89 12.55 -10.31
CA LYS A 132 -20.80 11.56 -10.26
C LYS A 132 -21.04 10.47 -9.24
N ALA A 133 -21.59 10.80 -8.07
CA ALA A 133 -21.93 9.80 -7.05
C ALA A 133 -22.92 8.75 -7.57
N ARG A 134 -23.86 9.13 -8.44
CA ARG A 134 -24.83 8.21 -9.07
C ARG A 134 -24.22 7.29 -10.14
N GLN A 135 -23.02 7.58 -10.61
CA GLN A 135 -22.30 6.76 -11.61
C GLN A 135 -21.37 5.74 -10.95
N VAL A 136 -21.21 5.77 -9.62
CA VAL A 136 -20.35 4.82 -8.90
C VAL A 136 -21.07 3.49 -8.75
N GLU A 137 -20.46 2.45 -9.31
CA GLU A 137 -20.92 1.06 -9.13
C GLU A 137 -20.14 0.40 -8.00
N TYR A 138 -20.86 -0.28 -7.11
CA TYR A 138 -20.26 -1.04 -6.02
C TYR A 138 -19.89 -2.45 -6.50
N VAL A 139 -18.65 -2.84 -6.27
CA VAL A 139 -18.16 -4.19 -6.54
C VAL A 139 -17.94 -4.89 -5.20
N GLU A 140 -18.69 -5.97 -4.96
CA GLU A 140 -18.53 -6.78 -3.76
C GLU A 140 -17.36 -7.77 -3.93
N LEU A 141 -16.23 -7.46 -3.28
CA LEU A 141 -15.00 -8.26 -3.42
C LEU A 141 -15.10 -9.66 -2.79
N THR A 142 -15.99 -9.87 -1.81
CA THR A 142 -16.10 -11.13 -1.05
C THR A 142 -16.75 -12.26 -1.83
N VAL A 143 -17.56 -11.94 -2.85
CA VAL A 143 -18.20 -12.92 -3.72
C VAL A 143 -17.36 -13.25 -4.96
N GLU A 144 -16.23 -12.56 -5.13
CA GLU A 144 -15.37 -12.74 -6.28
C GLU A 144 -14.53 -14.03 -6.13
N PRO A 145 -14.72 -15.04 -7.01
CA PRO A 145 -14.13 -16.37 -6.82
C PRO A 145 -12.60 -16.39 -6.70
N ASP A 146 -11.92 -15.38 -7.28
CA ASP A 146 -10.47 -15.28 -7.28
C ASP A 146 -9.91 -14.35 -6.19
N PHE A 147 -10.75 -13.67 -5.40
CA PHE A 147 -10.29 -12.64 -4.47
C PHE A 147 -9.31 -13.20 -3.44
N GLU A 148 -9.61 -14.35 -2.83
CA GLU A 148 -8.74 -14.99 -1.84
C GLU A 148 -7.38 -15.35 -2.44
N ARG A 149 -7.37 -15.91 -3.66
CA ARG A 149 -6.14 -16.23 -4.37
C ARG A 149 -5.32 -14.96 -4.66
N GLN A 150 -5.95 -13.92 -5.20
CA GLN A 150 -5.29 -12.64 -5.47
C GLN A 150 -4.74 -12.02 -4.18
N PHE A 151 -5.49 -12.08 -3.08
CA PHE A 151 -5.07 -11.60 -1.78
C PHE A 151 -3.83 -12.33 -1.27
N ILE A 152 -3.82 -13.67 -1.29
CA ILE A 152 -2.67 -14.48 -0.84
C ILE A 152 -1.42 -14.18 -1.68
N GLN A 153 -1.57 -14.09 -3.01
CA GLN A 153 -0.48 -13.74 -3.91
C GLN A 153 0.04 -12.32 -3.64
N ALA A 154 -0.85 -11.40 -3.26
CA ALA A 154 -0.53 -10.03 -2.91
C ALA A 154 0.06 -9.85 -1.50
N ILE A 155 0.18 -10.88 -0.65
CA ILE A 155 0.88 -10.77 0.64
C ILE A 155 2.39 -10.56 0.45
N TYR A 156 2.98 -11.14 -0.59
CA TYR A 156 4.42 -11.06 -0.87
C TYR A 156 4.83 -9.65 -1.27
N PHE A 157 6.06 -9.22 -0.98
CA PHE A 157 6.60 -7.94 -1.47
C PHE A 157 7.36 -8.13 -2.80
N PRO A 158 7.05 -7.35 -3.87
CA PRO A 158 5.84 -6.53 -4.06
C PRO A 158 4.59 -7.38 -4.34
N HIS A 159 4.76 -8.55 -4.95
CA HIS A 159 3.72 -9.56 -5.22
C HIS A 159 4.38 -10.92 -5.45
N MET A 160 3.62 -12.01 -5.42
CA MET A 160 4.14 -13.37 -5.67
C MET A 160 4.42 -13.62 -7.15
N GLU A 161 3.44 -13.33 -8.02
CA GLU A 161 3.44 -13.68 -9.45
C GLU A 161 3.56 -12.46 -10.38
N ASP A 162 2.71 -11.45 -10.23
CA ASP A 162 2.72 -10.22 -11.02
C ASP A 162 4.10 -9.56 -11.12
N VAL A 163 4.37 -9.02 -12.31
CA VAL A 163 5.61 -8.32 -12.64
C VAL A 163 5.47 -6.81 -12.43
N PHE A 164 6.59 -6.17 -12.11
CA PHE A 164 6.68 -4.72 -11.88
C PHE A 164 7.78 -4.13 -12.76
N PRO A 165 7.58 -4.07 -14.09
CA PRO A 165 8.60 -3.58 -15.03
C PRO A 165 9.09 -2.17 -14.70
N HIS A 166 8.21 -1.28 -14.19
CA HIS A 166 8.62 0.08 -13.81
C HIS A 166 9.52 0.10 -12.56
N LEU A 167 9.61 -1.00 -11.81
CA LEU A 167 10.42 -1.12 -10.59
C LEU A 167 11.62 -2.05 -10.74
N GLU A 168 11.90 -2.61 -11.92
CA GLU A 168 13.00 -3.57 -12.11
C GLU A 168 14.37 -3.05 -11.64
N HIS A 169 14.59 -1.74 -11.76
CA HIS A 169 15.82 -1.07 -11.33
C HIS A 169 15.93 -0.88 -9.81
N LEU A 170 14.81 -0.99 -9.08
CA LEU A 170 14.71 -0.82 -7.63
C LEU A 170 14.59 -2.15 -6.88
N LEU A 171 14.03 -3.17 -7.53
CA LEU A 171 13.83 -4.47 -6.92
C LEU A 171 15.14 -5.28 -6.87
N PRO A 172 15.36 -6.11 -5.83
CA PRO A 172 16.49 -7.01 -5.79
C PRO A 172 16.49 -7.94 -7.00
N LYS A 173 17.66 -8.13 -7.64
CA LYS A 173 17.81 -9.12 -8.71
C LYS A 173 17.46 -10.52 -8.16
N LYS A 174 16.67 -11.27 -8.92
CA LYS A 174 16.28 -12.66 -8.60
C LYS A 174 17.50 -13.56 -8.44
#